data_AF-L9W2J5-F1
#
_entry.id   AF-L9W2J5-F1
#
_cell.length_a   1.000
_cell.length_b   1.000
_cell.length_c   1.000
_cell.angle_alpha   90.00
_cell.angle_beta   90.00
_cell.angle_gamma   90.00
#
_symmetry.space_group_name_H-M   'P 1'
#
loop_
_entity.id
_entity.type
_entity.pdbx_description
1 polymer ?
#
loop_
_entity_poly.entity_id
_entity_poly.type
_entity_poly.pdbx_seq_one_letter_code
_entity_poly.pdbx_strand_id
1 'polypeptide(L)'
;MYTGKTEKPCCLCERHDIDHRIDLPPRAIQQLKHGEAIAWQDVIGEVSLYFCEEDWETVCELVLETGMTPLPRCNAARASFDLREDFEAFTNRTKDVPDHQPIEERFWTDSQRILAGNTEYPPSDRELVQARVVTWALEDLEAPIARETAQQG
;
A
#
# COMPACT_ATOMS: atom_id res chain seq x y z
N MET A 1 15.29 -13.86 -24.91
CA MET A 1 15.35 -13.23 -23.57
C MET A 1 14.10 -13.65 -22.84
N TYR A 2 14.23 -14.45 -21.78
CA TYR A 2 13.11 -14.87 -20.96
C TYR A 2 12.90 -13.78 -19.91
N THR A 3 12.05 -12.81 -20.20
CA THR A 3 11.60 -11.83 -19.19
C THR A 3 10.64 -12.57 -18.28
N GLY A 4 11.19 -13.20 -17.24
CA GLY A 4 10.43 -13.85 -16.18
C GLY A 4 9.46 -12.83 -15.62
N LYS A 5 8.19 -12.92 -16.04
CA LYS A 5 7.11 -12.26 -15.35
C LYS A 5 7.17 -12.84 -13.95
N THR A 6 7.63 -12.05 -12.99
CA THR A 6 7.46 -12.40 -11.58
C THR A 6 5.96 -12.26 -11.35
N GLU A 7 5.21 -13.33 -11.62
CA GLU A 7 3.81 -13.42 -11.24
C GLU A 7 3.74 -13.04 -9.76
N LYS A 8 2.97 -11.99 -9.46
CA LYS A 8 2.84 -11.47 -8.10
C LYS A 8 1.68 -12.23 -7.47
N PRO A 9 1.92 -13.12 -6.49
CA PRO A 9 0.89 -13.99 -5.95
C PRO A 9 -0.03 -13.23 -4.99
N CYS A 10 -1.17 -13.85 -4.65
CA CYS A 10 -2.12 -13.28 -3.72
C CYS A 10 -1.44 -13.05 -2.36
N CYS A 11 -1.62 -11.85 -1.78
CA CYS A 11 -0.97 -11.48 -0.52
C CYS A 11 -1.38 -12.42 0.63
N LEU A 12 -2.57 -13.05 0.56
CA LEU A 12 -3.16 -13.91 1.58
C LEU A 12 -2.89 -15.40 1.33
N CYS A 13 -3.24 -15.94 0.16
CA CYS A 13 -3.21 -17.39 -0.10
C CYS A 13 -2.11 -17.91 -1.06
N GLU A 14 -1.23 -17.05 -1.60
CA GLU A 14 -0.17 -17.43 -2.57
C GLU A 14 -0.63 -17.83 -3.97
N ARG A 15 -1.93 -17.82 -4.25
CA ARG A 15 -2.42 -18.13 -5.60
C ARG A 15 -1.95 -17.11 -6.65
N HIS A 16 -1.73 -17.58 -7.87
CA HIS A 16 -1.18 -16.79 -8.98
C HIS A 16 -2.25 -16.24 -9.94
N ASP A 17 -3.51 -16.65 -9.77
CA ASP A 17 -4.66 -16.13 -10.50
C ASP A 17 -5.21 -14.88 -9.80
N ILE A 18 -4.53 -13.77 -10.09
CA ILE A 18 -4.86 -12.46 -9.54
C ILE A 18 -5.94 -11.78 -10.36
N ASP A 19 -6.93 -11.24 -9.66
CA ASP A 19 -7.99 -10.43 -10.26
C ASP A 19 -7.91 -8.96 -9.80
N HIS A 20 -7.52 -8.74 -8.54
CA HIS A 20 -7.54 -7.41 -7.94
C HIS A 20 -6.16 -6.96 -7.44
N ARG A 21 -5.98 -5.63 -7.43
CA ARG A 21 -4.80 -4.95 -6.92
C ARG A 21 -5.23 -3.76 -6.07
N ILE A 22 -4.58 -3.50 -4.95
CA ILE A 22 -4.63 -2.18 -4.28
C ILE A 22 -3.21 -1.64 -4.14
N ASP A 23 -3.10 -0.32 -4.15
CA ASP A 23 -1.82 0.39 -4.04
C ASP A 23 -1.75 1.19 -2.75
N LEU A 24 -0.61 1.13 -2.09
CA LEU A 24 -0.38 1.69 -0.76
C LEU A 24 0.86 2.60 -0.75
N PRO A 25 0.91 3.59 0.16
CA PRO A 25 2.13 4.36 0.39
C PRO A 25 3.26 3.46 0.96
N PRO A 26 4.54 3.77 0.67
CA PRO A 26 5.70 3.01 1.15
C PRO A 26 5.65 2.58 2.62
N ARG A 27 5.28 3.52 3.49
CA ARG A 27 5.24 3.34 4.94
C ARG A 27 4.30 2.21 5.38
N ALA A 28 3.25 1.92 4.61
CA ALA A 28 2.26 0.89 4.92
C ALA A 28 2.86 -0.53 4.94
N ILE A 29 4.03 -0.75 4.33
CA ILE A 29 4.77 -2.03 4.45
C ILE A 29 4.98 -2.44 5.90
N GLN A 30 5.17 -1.47 6.81
CA GLN A 30 5.39 -1.74 8.23
C GLN A 30 4.23 -2.47 8.91
N GLN A 31 3.02 -2.41 8.34
CA GLN A 31 1.83 -3.08 8.86
C GLN A 31 1.59 -4.45 8.21
N LEU A 32 2.36 -4.81 7.19
CA LEU A 32 2.28 -6.12 6.54
C LEU A 32 2.90 -7.19 7.43
N LYS A 33 2.44 -8.42 7.27
CA LYS A 33 3.09 -9.59 7.88
C LYS A 33 4.51 -9.70 7.34
N HIS A 34 5.50 -9.75 8.23
CA HIS A 34 6.93 -9.74 7.90
C HIS A 34 7.44 -8.42 7.28
N GLY A 35 6.68 -7.33 7.43
CA GLY A 35 7.06 -6.00 6.95
C GLY A 35 8.27 -5.41 7.68
N GLU A 36 8.52 -5.84 8.92
CA GLU A 36 9.66 -5.41 9.74
C GLU A 36 11.03 -5.72 9.13
N ALA A 37 11.09 -6.68 8.19
CA ALA A 37 12.32 -7.06 7.50
C ALA A 37 12.64 -6.12 6.31
N ILE A 38 11.74 -5.19 5.96
CA ILE A 38 11.90 -4.29 4.82
C ILE A 38 12.14 -2.88 5.35
N ALA A 39 13.24 -2.26 4.91
CA ALA A 39 13.50 -0.85 5.14
C ALA A 39 12.55 -0.02 4.27
N TRP A 40 11.37 0.32 4.79
CA TRP A 40 10.35 1.03 4.03
C TRP A 40 10.86 2.38 3.49
N GLN A 41 11.82 3.01 4.16
CA GLN A 41 12.49 4.24 3.71
C GLN A 41 13.24 4.05 2.39
N ASP A 42 13.61 2.81 2.03
CA ASP A 42 14.32 2.48 0.80
C ASP A 42 13.37 2.15 -0.36
N VAL A 43 12.06 2.09 -0.09
CA VAL A 43 11.05 1.78 -1.10
C VAL A 43 10.84 3.00 -2.00
N ILE A 44 10.83 2.77 -3.30
CA ILE A 44 10.59 3.78 -4.33
C ILE A 44 9.19 3.58 -4.90
N GLY A 45 8.40 4.65 -4.91
CA GLY A 45 7.06 4.62 -5.49
C GLY A 45 6.02 4.01 -4.55
N GLU A 46 5.14 3.18 -5.09
CA GLU A 46 4.02 2.58 -4.35
C GLU A 46 4.26 1.10 -4.04
N VAL A 47 3.48 0.59 -3.08
CA VAL A 47 3.47 -0.81 -2.70
C VAL A 47 2.16 -1.42 -3.17
N SER A 48 2.22 -2.33 -4.12
CA SER A 48 1.04 -3.01 -4.65
C SER A 48 0.82 -4.35 -3.97
N LEU A 49 -0.40 -4.57 -3.50
CA LEU A 49 -0.90 -5.87 -3.03
C LEU A 49 -1.87 -6.45 -4.05
N TYR A 50 -1.83 -7.76 -4.23
CA TYR A 50 -2.64 -8.49 -5.19
C TYR A 50 -3.52 -9.51 -4.48
N PHE A 51 -4.70 -9.75 -5.04
CA PHE A 51 -5.70 -10.66 -4.51
C PHE A 51 -6.30 -11.51 -5.63
N CYS A 52 -6.52 -12.80 -5.35
CA CYS A 52 -7.42 -13.62 -6.17
C CYS A 52 -8.88 -13.25 -5.88
N GLU A 53 -9.80 -13.68 -6.74
CA GLU A 53 -11.23 -13.39 -6.62
C GLU A 53 -11.82 -13.81 -5.25
N GLU A 54 -11.51 -15.03 -4.79
CA GLU A 54 -12.03 -15.57 -3.51
C GLU A 54 -11.58 -14.76 -2.28
N ASP A 55 -10.28 -14.46 -2.22
CA ASP A 55 -9.74 -13.64 -1.12
C ASP A 55 -10.23 -12.19 -1.21
N TRP A 56 -10.49 -11.69 -2.41
CA TRP A 56 -10.96 -10.33 -2.60
C TRP A 56 -12.37 -10.11 -2.05
N GLU A 57 -13.29 -11.04 -2.26
CA GLU A 57 -14.62 -10.99 -1.64
C GLU A 57 -14.51 -10.89 -0.11
N THR A 58 -13.64 -11.72 0.48
CA THR A 58 -13.36 -11.69 1.92
C THR A 58 -12.76 -10.35 2.37
N VAL A 59 -11.87 -9.75 1.56
CA VAL A 59 -11.26 -8.44 1.84
C VAL A 59 -12.31 -7.33 1.79
N CYS A 60 -13.22 -7.37 0.81
CA CYS A 60 -14.32 -6.41 0.71
C CYS A 60 -15.21 -6.45 1.95
N GLU A 61 -15.66 -7.64 2.38
CA GLU A 61 -16.46 -7.79 3.61
C GLU A 61 -15.70 -7.28 4.85
N LEU A 62 -14.42 -7.64 4.99
CA LEU A 62 -13.59 -7.23 6.11
C LEU A 62 -13.42 -5.70 6.18
N VAL A 63 -13.18 -5.05 5.04
CA VAL A 63 -12.86 -3.62 4.98
C VAL A 63 -14.12 -2.76 4.96
N LEU A 64 -15.11 -3.10 4.13
CA LEU A 64 -16.29 -2.27 3.91
C LEU A 64 -17.36 -2.48 4.97
N GLU A 65 -17.58 -3.73 5.40
CA GLU A 65 -18.63 -4.08 6.36
C GLU A 65 -18.11 -4.14 7.79
N THR A 66 -16.98 -4.82 8.00
CA THR A 66 -16.43 -5.03 9.36
C THR A 66 -15.57 -3.86 9.84
N GLY A 67 -15.00 -3.07 8.92
CA GLY A 67 -14.16 -1.93 9.26
C GLY A 67 -12.78 -2.31 9.79
N MET A 68 -12.18 -3.38 9.26
CA MET A 68 -10.86 -3.88 9.67
C MET A 68 -9.86 -3.91 8.51
N THR A 69 -8.59 -3.67 8.81
CA THR A 69 -7.51 -3.72 7.82
C THR A 69 -7.07 -5.16 7.51
N PRO A 70 -6.79 -5.50 6.23
CA PRO A 70 -6.24 -6.80 5.84
C PRO A 70 -4.72 -6.87 6.02
N LEU A 71 -4.04 -5.72 6.21
CA LEU A 71 -2.58 -5.60 6.13
C LEU A 71 -1.82 -6.59 7.03
N PRO A 72 -2.19 -6.79 8.31
CA PRO A 72 -1.46 -7.72 9.19
C PRO A 72 -1.47 -9.19 8.74
N ARG A 73 -2.34 -9.54 7.78
CA ARG A 73 -2.40 -10.89 7.19
C ARG A 73 -1.69 -10.99 5.84
N CYS A 74 -1.55 -9.89 5.11
CA CYS A 74 -0.83 -9.86 3.84
C CYS A 74 0.68 -10.03 4.07
N ASN A 75 1.29 -11.00 3.40
CA ASN A 75 2.73 -11.22 3.49
C ASN A 75 3.50 -10.19 2.65
N ALA A 76 4.41 -9.43 3.28
CA ALA A 76 5.21 -8.41 2.62
C ALA A 76 6.09 -8.97 1.49
N ALA A 77 6.53 -10.22 1.57
CA ALA A 77 7.30 -10.88 0.51
C ALA A 77 6.50 -11.11 -0.79
N ARG A 78 5.16 -10.97 -0.72
CA ARG A 78 4.25 -11.10 -1.87
C ARG A 78 3.83 -9.74 -2.44
N ALA A 79 4.14 -8.65 -1.74
CA ALA A 79 3.91 -7.31 -2.24
C ALA A 79 4.85 -7.01 -3.42
N SER A 80 4.41 -6.14 -4.32
CA SER A 80 5.28 -5.58 -5.36
C SER A 80 5.67 -4.17 -4.99
N PHE A 81 6.97 -3.94 -4.88
CA PHE A 81 7.58 -2.64 -4.63
C PHE A 81 9.00 -2.66 -5.18
N ASP A 82 9.54 -1.48 -5.49
CA ASP A 82 10.93 -1.33 -5.89
C ASP A 82 11.73 -0.80 -4.70
N LEU A 83 12.91 -1.37 -4.48
CA LEU A 83 13.88 -0.84 -3.52
C LEU A 83 14.91 0.00 -4.25
N ARG A 84 15.47 1.00 -3.57
CA ARG A 84 16.64 1.72 -4.08
C ARG A 84 17.73 0.71 -4.46
N GLU A 85 18.34 0.89 -5.62
CA GLU A 85 19.51 0.11 -5.97
C GLU A 85 20.70 0.58 -5.11
N ASP A 86 21.19 -0.31 -4.25
CA ASP A 86 22.41 -0.13 -3.45
C ASP A 86 23.66 -0.25 -4.32
N PHE A 87 23.92 0.76 -5.15
CA PHE A 87 25.19 0.91 -5.87
C PHE A 87 26.27 1.58 -4.98
N GLU A 88 26.33 1.25 -3.68
CA GLU A 88 27.21 1.93 -2.72
C GLU A 88 28.59 1.28 -2.51
N ALA A 89 28.99 0.31 -3.31
CA ALA A 89 30.33 -0.28 -3.16
C ALA A 89 31.50 0.61 -3.64
N PHE A 90 31.26 1.67 -4.43
CA PHE A 90 32.35 2.36 -5.15
C PHE A 90 32.47 3.89 -5.01
N THR A 91 31.51 4.63 -4.45
CA THR A 91 31.55 6.12 -4.55
C THR A 91 31.48 6.92 -3.25
N ASN A 92 31.41 6.29 -2.07
CA ASN A 92 31.41 6.99 -0.77
C ASN A 92 30.39 8.15 -0.69
N ARG A 93 29.30 8.06 -1.46
CA ARG A 93 28.30 9.10 -1.63
C ARG A 93 27.00 8.59 -1.03
N THR A 94 26.72 9.00 0.20
CA THR A 94 25.46 8.74 0.89
C THR A 94 24.34 9.38 0.07
N LYS A 95 23.42 8.58 -0.47
CA LYS A 95 22.18 9.12 -1.07
C LYS A 95 21.25 9.58 0.05
N ASP A 96 20.64 10.75 -0.12
CA ASP A 96 19.59 11.23 0.78
C ASP A 96 18.44 10.21 0.82
N VAL A 97 17.83 10.05 2.00
CA VAL A 97 16.66 9.19 2.19
C VAL A 97 15.53 9.71 1.29
N PRO A 98 14.83 8.83 0.53
CA PRO A 98 13.67 9.21 -0.25
C PRO A 98 12.65 9.98 0.60
N ASP A 99 12.24 11.15 0.12
CA ASP A 99 11.12 11.88 0.69
C ASP A 99 9.80 11.25 0.20
N HIS A 100 9.09 10.60 1.12
CA HIS A 100 7.80 9.97 0.83
C HIS A 100 6.60 10.89 1.07
N GLN A 101 6.79 12.10 1.60
CA GLN A 101 5.66 13.00 1.87
C GLN A 101 4.79 13.27 0.64
N PRO A 102 5.34 13.55 -0.56
CA PRO A 102 4.50 13.84 -1.73
C PRO A 102 3.61 12.67 -2.16
N ILE A 103 4.11 11.42 -2.03
CA ILE A 103 3.31 10.25 -2.40
C ILE A 103 2.27 9.91 -1.31
N GLU A 104 2.63 10.09 -0.04
CA GLU A 104 1.70 9.95 1.09
C GLU A 104 0.55 10.96 1.00
N GLU A 105 0.84 12.23 0.68
CA GLU A 105 -0.14 13.29 0.47
C GLU A 105 -1.09 12.98 -0.69
N ARG A 106 -0.55 12.47 -1.81
CA ARG A 106 -1.36 12.05 -2.96
C ARG A 106 -2.34 10.94 -2.55
N PHE A 107 -1.82 9.87 -1.93
CA PHE A 107 -2.65 8.75 -1.48
C PHE A 107 -3.70 9.17 -0.46
N TRP A 108 -3.34 10.03 0.49
CA TRP A 108 -4.27 10.59 1.46
C TRP A 108 -5.39 11.38 0.78
N THR A 109 -5.01 12.37 -0.05
CA THR A 109 -5.97 13.26 -0.72
C THR A 109 -6.94 12.48 -1.61
N ASP A 110 -6.44 11.52 -2.38
CA ASP A 110 -7.29 10.65 -3.20
C ASP A 110 -8.22 9.80 -2.35
N SER A 111 -7.72 9.22 -1.25
CA SER A 111 -8.54 8.41 -0.35
C SER A 111 -9.66 9.23 0.29
N GLN A 112 -9.36 10.41 0.81
CA GLN A 112 -10.37 11.31 1.39
C GLN A 112 -11.41 11.74 0.34
N ARG A 113 -10.98 12.00 -0.91
CA ARG A 113 -11.89 12.32 -2.02
C ARG A 113 -12.82 11.15 -2.35
N ILE A 114 -12.30 9.93 -2.45
CA ILE A 114 -13.08 8.71 -2.69
C ILE A 114 -14.08 8.48 -1.55
N LEU A 115 -13.65 8.54 -0.29
CA LEU A 115 -14.50 8.28 0.88
C LEU A 115 -15.59 9.35 1.06
N ALA A 116 -15.35 10.59 0.63
CA ALA A 116 -16.36 11.64 0.61
C ALA A 116 -17.36 11.51 -0.55
N GLY A 117 -17.16 10.58 -1.49
CA GLY A 117 -17.98 10.45 -2.70
C GLY A 117 -17.77 11.61 -3.69
N ASN A 118 -16.66 12.35 -3.56
CA ASN A 118 -16.32 13.48 -4.43
C ASN A 118 -15.66 12.98 -5.74
N THR A 119 -16.40 12.17 -6.48
CA THR A 119 -15.99 11.50 -7.72
C THR A 119 -17.01 11.77 -8.83
N GLU A 120 -16.57 11.68 -10.09
CA GLU A 120 -17.46 11.82 -11.25
C GLU A 120 -18.51 10.69 -11.31
N TYR A 121 -18.11 9.48 -10.89
CA TYR A 121 -18.96 8.29 -10.80
C TYR A 121 -18.91 7.71 -9.40
N PRO A 122 -19.94 6.95 -8.94
CA PRO A 122 -19.87 6.22 -7.69
C PRO A 122 -18.59 5.36 -7.62
N PRO A 123 -17.79 5.46 -6.54
CA PRO A 123 -16.59 4.66 -6.39
C PRO A 123 -16.90 3.17 -6.43
N SER A 124 -16.02 2.40 -7.08
CA SER A 124 -16.05 0.94 -7.01
C SER A 124 -15.64 0.44 -5.62
N ASP A 125 -16.01 -0.80 -5.29
CA ASP A 125 -15.59 -1.45 -4.05
C ASP A 125 -14.06 -1.47 -3.92
N ARG A 126 -13.34 -1.67 -5.03
CA ARG A 126 -11.87 -1.62 -5.07
C ARG A 126 -11.31 -0.26 -4.68
N GLU A 127 -11.91 0.83 -5.14
CA GLU A 127 -11.51 2.18 -4.76
C GLU A 127 -11.83 2.46 -3.29
N LEU A 128 -13.00 2.03 -2.81
CA LEU A 128 -13.40 2.19 -1.41
C LEU A 128 -12.49 1.41 -0.46
N VAL A 129 -12.16 0.16 -0.81
CA VAL A 129 -11.25 -0.69 -0.04
C VAL A 129 -9.87 -0.05 0.02
N GLN A 130 -9.31 0.36 -1.13
CA GLN A 130 -8.00 1.02 -1.15
C GLN A 130 -8.01 2.29 -0.30
N ALA A 131 -9.03 3.13 -0.46
CA ALA A 131 -9.13 4.39 0.27
C ALA A 131 -9.19 4.17 1.78
N ARG A 132 -10.00 3.22 2.27
CA ARG A 132 -10.05 2.88 3.71
C ARG A 132 -8.71 2.36 4.22
N VAL A 133 -8.10 1.41 3.51
CA VAL A 133 -6.85 0.78 3.92
C VAL A 133 -5.70 1.80 3.95
N VAL A 134 -5.63 2.71 2.98
CA VAL A 134 -4.66 3.81 2.95
C VAL A 134 -4.87 4.76 4.12
N THR A 135 -6.10 5.22 4.35
CA THR A 135 -6.41 6.15 5.45
C THR A 135 -6.02 5.53 6.80
N TRP A 136 -6.45 4.30 7.10
CA TRP A 136 -6.08 3.62 8.34
C TRP A 136 -4.57 3.43 8.49
N ALA A 137 -3.88 3.01 7.41
CA ALA A 137 -2.45 2.80 7.48
C ALA A 137 -1.69 4.10 7.80
N LEU A 138 -2.07 5.22 7.18
CA LEU A 138 -1.44 6.52 7.42
C LEU A 138 -1.79 7.10 8.80
N GLU A 139 -3.00 6.88 9.29
CA GLU A 139 -3.42 7.26 10.65
C GLU A 139 -2.66 6.47 11.72
N ASP A 140 -2.68 5.14 11.64
CA ASP A 140 -2.04 4.23 12.60
C ASP A 140 -0.52 4.42 12.66
N LEU A 141 0.11 4.75 11.52
CA LEU A 141 1.55 5.02 11.43
C LEU A 141 1.90 6.49 11.70
N GLU A 142 0.92 7.30 12.12
CA GLU A 142 1.05 8.72 12.44
C GLU A 142 1.77 9.50 11.33
N ALA A 143 1.42 9.23 10.07
CA ALA A 143 2.02 9.92 8.93
C ALA A 143 1.79 11.44 9.03
N PRO A 144 2.75 12.29 8.61
CA PRO A 144 2.63 13.74 8.75
C PRO A 144 1.29 14.31 8.25
N ILE A 145 0.86 13.90 7.06
CA ILE A 145 -0.39 14.35 6.44
C ILE A 145 -1.64 13.97 7.26
N ALA A 146 -1.66 12.78 7.86
CA ALA A 146 -2.76 12.32 8.70
C ALA A 146 -2.81 13.14 10.01
N ARG A 147 -1.65 13.38 10.63
CA ARG A 147 -1.54 14.17 11.88
C ARG A 147 -1.91 15.64 11.68
N GLU A 148 -1.52 16.23 10.56
CA GLU A 148 -1.82 17.62 10.22
C GLU A 148 -3.32 17.82 10.00
N THR A 149 -3.97 16.86 9.34
CA THR A 149 -5.42 16.88 9.11
C THR A 149 -6.19 16.73 10.44
N ALA A 150 -5.75 15.83 11.33
CA ALA A 150 -6.39 15.61 12.63
C ALA A 150 -6.32 16.82 13.58
N GLN A 151 -5.34 17.72 13.41
CA GLN A 151 -5.21 18.94 14.21
C GLN A 151 -6.06 20.12 13.70
N GLN A 152 -6.63 20.00 12.49
CA GLN A 152 -7.40 21.06 11.84
C GLN A 152 -8.92 20.87 11.92
N GLY A 153 -9.41 19.73 12.42
CA GLY A 153 -10.82 19.39 12.62
C GLY A 153 -11.23 19.38 14.09
#